data_AF-A0A432F605-F1
#
_entry.id   AF-A0A432F605-F1
#
_cell.length_a   1.000
_cell.length_b   1.000
_cell.length_c   1.000
_cell.angle_alpha   90.00
_cell.angle_beta   90.00
_cell.angle_gamma   90.00
#
_symmetry.space_group_name_H-M   'P 1'
#
loop_
_entity.id
_entity.type
_entity.pdbx_description
1 polymer ?
#
loop_
_entity_poly.entity_id
_entity_poly.type
_entity_poly.pdbx_seq_one_letter_code
_entity_poly.pdbx_strand_id
1 'polypeptide(L)'
;MFHKLKAPLFVMSLGLLLTGCSEVAEEALQADTAEESASDLITYFEKADPKLKQLAKTASDALDQDNYPLAIQCVNQLKANGAKLTVDQFMVVSEAGVNIQNALIEAAENGNKNAQRLLNMQGAARRN
;
A
#
# COMPACT_ATOMS: atom_id res chain seq x y z
N MET A 1 39.97 59.63 -1.33
CA MET A 1 39.52 58.66 -0.31
C MET A 1 38.95 57.46 -1.06
N PHE A 2 39.77 56.44 -1.32
CA PHE A 2 39.39 55.26 -2.10
C PHE A 2 39.25 54.09 -1.14
N HIS A 3 38.02 53.70 -0.82
CA HIS A 3 37.75 52.46 -0.09
C HIS A 3 37.42 51.34 -1.08
N LYS A 4 38.13 50.23 -0.89
CA LYS A 4 38.18 49.07 -1.76
C LYS A 4 36.93 48.20 -1.63
N LEU A 5 36.61 47.57 -2.75
CA LEU A 5 35.75 46.39 -2.94
C LEU A 5 35.81 45.38 -1.78
N LYS A 6 34.64 44.85 -1.40
CA LYS A 6 34.42 43.42 -1.12
C LYS A 6 32.92 43.15 -1.00
N ALA A 7 32.33 42.64 -2.08
CA ALA A 7 31.01 42.02 -2.05
C ALA A 7 31.13 40.60 -1.46
N PRO A 8 30.20 40.16 -0.59
CA PRO A 8 29.90 38.76 -0.44
C PRO A 8 28.63 38.47 -1.25
N LEU A 9 28.81 37.79 -2.38
CA LEU A 9 27.76 37.11 -3.11
C LEU A 9 27.29 35.94 -2.22
N PHE A 10 26.22 36.17 -1.45
CA PHE A 10 25.61 35.13 -0.63
C PHE A 10 24.70 34.29 -1.55
N VAL A 11 25.30 33.28 -2.18
CA VAL A 11 24.57 32.28 -2.97
C VAL A 11 23.79 31.40 -1.99
N MET A 12 22.50 31.70 -1.84
CA MET A 12 21.51 30.84 -1.20
C MET A 12 21.25 29.64 -2.14
N SER A 13 22.14 28.65 -2.11
CA SER A 13 21.85 27.32 -2.61
C SER A 13 20.96 26.62 -1.59
N LEU A 14 19.65 26.89 -1.66
CA LEU A 14 18.63 26.10 -0.99
C LEU A 14 18.55 24.76 -1.74
N GLY A 15 19.48 23.86 -1.41
CA GLY A 15 19.48 22.49 -1.89
C GLY A 15 18.16 21.84 -1.48
N LEU A 16 17.35 21.51 -2.48
CA LEU A 16 16.32 20.49 -2.36
C LEU A 16 17.02 19.20 -1.92
N LEU A 17 17.04 18.96 -0.60
CA LEU A 17 17.35 17.65 -0.04
C LEU A 17 16.16 16.73 -0.33
N LEU A 18 16.09 16.23 -1.56
CA LEU A 18 15.31 15.05 -1.94
C LEU A 18 16.03 13.77 -1.48
N THR A 19 16.46 13.72 -0.22
CA THR A 19 17.02 12.52 0.41
C THR A 19 15.93 11.91 1.27
N GLY A 20 14.95 11.29 0.62
CA GLY A 20 13.77 10.76 1.29
C GLY A 20 13.11 9.60 0.56
N CYS A 21 13.85 8.82 -0.23
CA CYS A 21 13.52 7.41 -0.43
C CYS A 21 14.36 6.65 0.59
N SER A 22 13.79 6.37 1.76
CA SER A 22 14.44 5.50 2.74
C SER A 22 14.37 4.06 2.27
N GLU A 23 15.45 3.30 2.47
CA GLU A 23 15.57 1.84 2.28
C GLU A 23 14.34 1.05 2.76
N VAL A 24 13.69 1.50 3.84
CA VAL A 24 12.48 0.89 4.42
C VAL A 24 11.24 0.96 3.51
N ALA A 25 11.18 1.96 2.62
CA ALA A 25 10.10 2.10 1.65
C ALA A 25 10.21 1.05 0.54
N GLU A 26 11.43 0.58 0.24
CA GLU A 26 11.62 -0.51 -0.71
C GLU A 26 11.14 -1.84 -0.11
N GLU A 27 11.34 -2.09 1.19
CA GLU A 27 10.86 -3.30 1.87
C GLU A 27 9.33 -3.40 1.90
N ALA A 28 8.62 -2.28 2.05
CA ALA A 28 7.15 -2.24 2.09
C ALA A 28 6.45 -2.57 0.75
N LEU A 29 7.22 -2.69 -0.34
CA LEU A 29 6.74 -3.04 -1.69
C LEU A 29 7.32 -4.38 -2.18
N GLN A 30 7.87 -5.21 -1.29
CA GLN A 30 8.51 -6.48 -1.67
C GLN A 30 7.56 -7.67 -1.72
N ALA A 31 6.31 -7.54 -1.27
CA ALA A 31 5.35 -8.61 -1.42
C ALA A 31 5.01 -8.81 -2.91
N ASP A 32 5.34 -9.97 -3.45
CA ASP A 32 4.99 -10.39 -4.81
C ASP A 32 3.70 -11.23 -4.80
N THR A 33 3.28 -11.70 -3.62
CA THR A 33 2.16 -12.62 -3.44
C THR A 33 1.13 -12.12 -2.43
N ALA A 34 -0.07 -12.68 -2.50
CA ALA A 34 -1.12 -12.43 -1.51
C ALA A 34 -0.74 -12.93 -0.10
N GLU A 35 0.05 -14.01 -0.01
CA GLU A 35 0.56 -14.57 1.25
C GLU A 35 1.57 -13.63 1.91
N GLU A 36 2.56 -13.13 1.15
CA GLU A 36 3.51 -12.14 1.64
C GLU A 36 2.80 -10.85 2.06
N SER A 37 1.81 -10.42 1.26
CA SER A 37 0.97 -9.27 1.61
C SER A 37 0.20 -9.48 2.91
N ALA A 38 -0.25 -10.70 3.20
CA ALA A 38 -0.92 -11.04 4.46
C ALA A 38 0.03 -10.91 5.65
N SER A 39 1.29 -11.32 5.50
CA SER A 39 2.34 -11.15 6.51
C SER A 39 2.69 -9.68 6.73
N ASP A 40 2.84 -8.90 5.65
CA ASP A 40 3.19 -7.48 5.73
C ASP A 40 2.09 -6.65 6.40
N LEU A 41 0.82 -6.97 6.13
CA LEU A 41 -0.31 -6.35 6.81
C LEU A 41 -0.24 -6.52 8.34
N ILE A 42 0.21 -7.68 8.83
CA ILE A 42 0.38 -7.89 10.28
C ILE A 42 1.56 -7.09 10.81
N THR A 43 2.70 -7.15 10.11
CA THR A 43 3.96 -6.53 10.54
C THR A 43 3.85 -5.00 10.60
N TYR A 44 3.40 -4.36 9.53
CA TYR A 44 3.36 -2.89 9.44
C TYR A 44 2.22 -2.24 10.24
N PHE A 45 1.22 -3.02 10.66
CA PHE A 45 0.12 -2.54 11.51
C PHE A 45 0.22 -3.00 12.97
N GLU A 46 1.29 -3.68 13.38
CA GLU A 46 1.43 -4.22 14.74
C GLU A 46 1.24 -3.13 15.82
N LYS A 47 1.72 -1.92 15.55
CA LYS A 47 1.69 -0.76 16.46
C LYS A 47 0.72 0.34 16.02
N ALA A 48 -0.13 0.06 15.03
CA ALA A 48 -1.12 1.02 14.54
C ALA A 48 -2.25 1.26 15.57
N ASP A 49 -3.08 2.26 15.30
CA ASP A 49 -4.34 2.45 16.02
C ASP A 49 -5.13 1.12 16.09
N PRO A 50 -5.74 0.75 17.23
CA PRO A 50 -6.38 -0.55 17.40
C PRO A 50 -7.39 -0.91 16.31
N LYS A 51 -8.12 0.07 15.77
CA LYS A 51 -9.07 -0.18 14.69
C LYS A 51 -8.38 -0.49 13.38
N LEU A 52 -7.29 0.21 13.07
CA LEU A 52 -6.49 -0.03 11.87
C LEU A 52 -5.75 -1.36 11.96
N LYS A 53 -5.17 -1.68 13.11
CA LYS A 53 -4.56 -2.99 13.40
C LYS A 53 -5.56 -4.12 13.21
N GLN A 54 -6.78 -3.96 13.73
CA GLN A 54 -7.82 -4.98 13.55
C GLN A 54 -8.22 -5.13 12.08
N LEU A 55 -8.32 -4.04 11.32
CA LEU A 55 -8.62 -4.11 9.89
C LEU A 55 -7.53 -4.84 9.10
N ALA A 56 -6.26 -4.52 9.37
CA ALA A 56 -5.12 -5.19 8.73
C ALA A 56 -5.06 -6.68 9.09
N LYS A 57 -5.30 -7.02 10.36
CA LYS A 57 -5.41 -8.41 10.78
C LYS A 57 -6.55 -9.14 10.09
N THR A 58 -7.74 -8.56 10.01
CA THR A 58 -8.87 -9.19 9.32
C THR A 58 -8.60 -9.35 7.83
N ALA A 59 -7.90 -8.41 7.18
CA ALA A 59 -7.49 -8.55 5.78
C ALA A 59 -6.50 -9.71 5.59
N SER A 60 -5.50 -9.82 6.47
CA SER A 60 -4.54 -10.92 6.52
C SER A 60 -5.23 -12.28 6.73
N ASP A 61 -6.05 -12.42 7.77
CA ASP A 61 -6.80 -13.66 8.04
C ASP A 61 -7.72 -14.05 6.87
N ALA A 62 -8.28 -13.06 6.16
CA ALA A 62 -9.13 -13.31 5.00
C ALA A 62 -8.33 -13.75 3.76
N LEU A 63 -7.11 -13.27 3.60
CA LEU A 63 -6.18 -13.70 2.55
C LEU A 63 -5.79 -15.17 2.74
N ASP A 64 -5.42 -15.56 3.96
CA ASP A 64 -5.08 -16.95 4.32
C ASP A 64 -6.24 -17.94 4.07
N GLN A 65 -7.47 -17.44 4.03
CA GLN A 65 -8.69 -18.23 3.82
C GLN A 65 -9.24 -18.14 2.39
N ASP A 66 -8.51 -17.53 1.45
CA ASP A 66 -8.99 -17.20 0.10
C ASP A 66 -10.32 -16.42 0.07
N ASN A 67 -10.62 -15.70 1.15
CA ASN A 67 -11.82 -14.88 1.28
C ASN A 67 -11.57 -13.48 0.68
N TYR A 68 -11.34 -13.45 -0.63
CA TYR A 68 -11.03 -12.23 -1.37
C TYR A 68 -12.06 -11.10 -1.19
N PRO A 69 -13.39 -11.35 -1.12
CA PRO A 69 -14.34 -10.27 -0.87
C PRO A 69 -14.09 -9.52 0.44
N LEU A 70 -13.81 -10.25 1.52
CA LEU A 70 -13.52 -9.66 2.83
C LEU A 70 -12.16 -8.96 2.83
N ALA A 71 -11.13 -9.59 2.24
CA ALA A 71 -9.82 -8.98 2.11
C ALA A 71 -9.87 -7.64 1.36
N ILE A 72 -10.54 -7.60 0.19
CA ILE A 72 -10.76 -6.38 -0.60
C ILE A 72 -11.48 -5.32 0.22
N GLN A 73 -12.53 -5.71 0.95
CA GLN A 73 -13.29 -4.76 1.77
C GLN A 73 -12.41 -4.13 2.85
N CYS A 74 -11.63 -4.94 3.59
CA CYS A 74 -10.76 -4.46 4.66
C CYS A 74 -9.64 -3.58 4.11
N VAL A 75 -8.99 -3.97 3.01
CA VAL A 75 -7.97 -3.16 2.32
C VAL A 75 -8.55 -1.83 1.84
N ASN A 76 -9.75 -1.82 1.26
CA ASN A 76 -10.40 -0.57 0.84
C ASN A 76 -10.75 0.33 2.03
N GLN A 77 -11.14 -0.24 3.17
CA GLN A 77 -11.35 0.53 4.40
C GLN A 77 -10.04 1.11 4.95
N LEU A 78 -8.92 0.38 4.87
CA LEU A 78 -7.60 0.92 5.21
C LEU A 78 -7.23 2.08 4.27
N LYS A 79 -7.38 1.91 2.95
CA LYS A 79 -7.16 2.99 1.96
C LYS A 79 -8.01 4.23 2.25
N ALA A 80 -9.28 4.04 2.61
CA ALA A 80 -10.18 5.13 2.99
C ALA A 80 -9.75 5.86 4.28
N ASN A 81 -8.94 5.22 5.13
CA ASN A 81 -8.32 5.84 6.30
C ASN A 81 -6.91 6.37 6.00
N GLY A 82 -6.53 6.56 4.73
CA GLY A 82 -5.17 6.94 4.31
C GLY A 82 -4.55 8.13 5.04
N ALA A 83 -5.37 9.12 5.45
CA ALA A 83 -4.89 10.27 6.24
C ALA A 83 -4.35 9.90 7.64
N LYS A 84 -4.64 8.69 8.13
CA LYS A 84 -4.16 8.13 9.41
C LYS A 84 -3.05 7.11 9.24
N LEU A 85 -2.68 6.78 8.00
CA LEU A 85 -1.64 5.81 7.71
C LEU A 85 -0.28 6.51 7.61
N THR A 86 0.76 5.81 8.04
CA THR A 86 2.12 6.18 7.62
C THR A 86 2.30 5.91 6.12
N VAL A 87 3.37 6.45 5.54
CA VAL A 87 3.71 6.18 4.13
C VAL A 87 3.87 4.68 3.90
N ASP A 88 4.60 3.97 4.77
CA ASP A 88 4.81 2.52 4.66
C ASP A 88 3.50 1.73 4.77
N GLN A 89 2.63 2.09 5.71
CA GLN A 89 1.31 1.45 5.83
C GLN A 89 0.45 1.69 4.59
N PHE A 90 0.52 2.88 3.99
CA PHE A 90 -0.18 3.17 2.76
C PHE A 90 0.37 2.35 1.57
N MET A 91 1.69 2.17 1.50
CA MET A 91 2.35 1.34 0.49
C MET A 91 1.95 -0.13 0.62
N VAL A 92 2.09 -0.72 1.82
CA VAL A 92 1.66 -2.11 2.09
C VAL A 92 0.20 -2.34 1.73
N VAL A 93 -0.69 -1.41 2.10
CA VAL A 93 -2.12 -1.50 1.77
C VAL A 93 -2.36 -1.38 0.26
N SER A 94 -1.54 -0.62 -0.45
CA SER A 94 -1.62 -0.48 -1.90
C SER A 94 -1.17 -1.77 -2.59
N GLU A 95 -0.02 -2.31 -2.18
CA GLU A 95 0.57 -3.54 -2.67
C GLU A 95 -0.32 -4.76 -2.41
N ALA A 96 -0.81 -4.91 -1.17
CA ALA A 96 -1.78 -5.94 -0.84
C ALA A 96 -3.02 -5.89 -1.75
N GLY A 97 -3.47 -4.69 -2.12
CA GLY A 97 -4.59 -4.52 -3.05
C GLY A 97 -4.28 -5.04 -4.46
N VAL A 98 -3.05 -4.89 -4.94
CA VAL A 98 -2.59 -5.42 -6.24
C VAL A 98 -2.48 -6.94 -6.15
N ASN A 99 -1.84 -7.46 -5.12
CA ASN A 99 -1.60 -8.90 -4.96
C ASN A 99 -2.89 -9.68 -4.73
N ILE A 100 -3.87 -9.12 -4.00
CA ILE A 100 -5.23 -9.68 -3.92
C ILE A 100 -5.86 -9.78 -5.33
N GLN A 101 -5.68 -8.77 -6.16
CA GLN A 101 -6.25 -8.75 -7.51
C GLN A 101 -5.59 -9.79 -8.42
N ASN A 102 -4.27 -9.96 -8.31
CA ASN A 102 -3.51 -10.98 -9.02
C ASN A 102 -3.96 -12.40 -8.60
N ALA A 103 -4.00 -12.67 -7.28
CA ALA A 103 -4.46 -13.95 -6.76
C ALA A 103 -5.90 -14.28 -7.19
N LEU A 104 -6.79 -13.27 -7.23
CA LEU A 104 -8.16 -13.43 -7.71
C LEU A 104 -8.21 -13.79 -9.21
N ILE A 105 -7.34 -13.20 -10.03
CA ILE A 105 -7.21 -13.53 -11.46
C ILE A 105 -6.70 -14.95 -11.64
N GLU A 106 -5.60 -15.31 -10.98
CA GLU A 106 -5.03 -16.66 -11.03
C GLU A 106 -6.02 -17.73 -10.57
N ALA A 107 -6.73 -17.49 -9.47
CA ALA A 107 -7.78 -18.39 -9.00
C ALA A 107 -8.88 -18.56 -10.06
N ALA A 108 -9.29 -17.48 -10.72
CA ALA A 108 -10.30 -17.52 -11.77
C ALA A 108 -9.83 -18.27 -13.02
N GLU A 109 -8.57 -18.08 -13.44
CA GLU A 109 -7.93 -18.80 -14.55
C GLU A 109 -7.82 -20.29 -14.27
N ASN A 110 -7.53 -20.65 -13.01
CA ASN A 110 -7.50 -22.04 -12.52
C ASN A 110 -8.90 -22.65 -12.32
N GLY A 111 -9.98 -21.93 -12.70
CA GLY A 111 -11.34 -22.45 -12.74
C GLY A 111 -12.18 -22.20 -11.49
N ASN A 112 -11.70 -21.41 -10.52
CA ASN A 112 -12.47 -21.04 -9.33
C ASN A 112 -13.70 -20.21 -9.74
N LYS A 113 -14.89 -20.79 -9.59
CA LYS A 113 -16.17 -20.19 -10.00
C LYS A 113 -16.53 -18.94 -9.21
N ASN A 114 -16.13 -18.88 -7.94
CA ASN A 114 -16.37 -17.71 -7.10
C ASN A 114 -15.47 -16.54 -7.53
N ALA A 115 -14.20 -16.81 -7.80
CA ALA A 115 -13.26 -15.81 -8.33
C ALA A 115 -13.71 -15.27 -9.69
N GLN A 116 -14.10 -16.16 -10.62
CA GLN A 116 -14.68 -15.80 -11.91
C GLN A 116 -15.92 -14.89 -11.75
N ARG A 117 -16.83 -15.25 -10.84
CA ARG A 117 -18.01 -14.43 -10.55
C ARG A 117 -17.64 -13.05 -10.02
N LEU A 118 -16.68 -12.96 -9.10
CA LEU A 118 -16.21 -11.69 -8.52
C LEU A 118 -15.64 -10.76 -9.59
N LEU A 119 -14.74 -11.27 -10.44
CA LEU A 119 -14.16 -10.49 -11.55
C LEU A 119 -15.22 -10.01 -12.54
N ASN A 120 -16.20 -10.86 -12.87
CA ASN A 120 -17.30 -10.48 -13.76
C ASN A 120 -18.14 -9.33 -13.18
N MET A 121 -18.42 -9.35 -11.88
CA MET A 121 -19.14 -8.27 -11.20
C MET A 121 -18.33 -6.98 -11.16
N GLN A 122 -17.02 -7.06 -10.88
CA GLN A 122 -16.14 -5.88 -10.93
C GLN A 122 -16.08 -5.27 -12.34
N GLY A 123 -15.95 -6.10 -13.37
CA GLY A 123 -15.97 -5.65 -14.76
C GLY A 123 -17.30 -4.99 -15.14
N ALA A 124 -18.43 -5.52 -14.66
CA ALA A 124 -19.75 -4.93 -14.88
C ALA A 124 -19.88 -3.55 -14.21
N ALA A 125 -19.39 -3.41 -12.98
CA ALA A 125 -19.41 -2.14 -12.25
C ALA A 125 -18.58 -1.04 -12.94
N ARG A 126 -17.50 -1.39 -13.65
CA ARG A 126 -16.64 -0.43 -14.37
C ARG A 126 -17.20 0.01 -15.73
N ARG A 127 -18.18 -0.71 -16.27
CA ARG A 127 -18.80 -0.41 -17.58
C ARG A 127 -20.05 0.47 -17.48
N ASN A 128 -20.55 0.69 -16.27
CA ASN A 128 -21.71 1.52 -15.95
C ASN A 128 -21.26 2.84 -15.32
#